data_AF-A0A537S8G1-F1
#
_entry.id   AF-A0A537S8G1-F1
#
_cell.length_a   1.000
_cell.length_b   1.000
_cell.length_c   1.000
_cell.angle_alpha   90.00
_cell.angle_beta   90.00
_cell.angle_gamma   90.00
#
_symmetry.space_group_name_H-M   'P 1'
#
loop_
_entity.id
_entity.type
_entity.pdbx_description
1 polymer ?
#
loop_
_entity_poly.entity_id
_entity_poly.type
_entity_poly.pdbx_seq_one_letter_code
_entity_poly.pdbx_strand_id
1 'polypeptide(L)'
;MARQEAFGHRLFDQGHHSETRGEALVSYSRTCARRFLFVLAACLTMLPLCSMPSQAAAKIQHLISPGGIEAWFVQDATVPLIAMEYAFGGGATQDPTDKSGVGHLVADLLDEGSGDLDSRTFHERLDRRAIELSFTSTRDHFRGSLRMLKDNRDEAFDILRMALTSPHFDSADIERIRSQVISGLRRDTTNPASLASRKFMEVAFGDHPYSRQANG
;
A
#
# COMPACT_ATOMS: atom_id res chain seq x y z
N MET A 1 -0.32 69.86 -35.57
CA MET A 1 -0.08 70.42 -34.22
C MET A 1 0.79 69.41 -33.49
N ALA A 2 2.05 69.61 -33.12
CA ALA A 2 3.04 70.70 -33.12
C ALA A 2 4.41 70.00 -33.36
N ARG A 3 5.29 70.38 -34.30
CA ARG A 3 6.16 71.56 -34.44
C ARG A 3 6.99 71.91 -33.19
N GLN A 4 8.29 71.57 -33.22
CA GLN A 4 9.45 72.44 -32.96
C GLN A 4 10.71 71.56 -32.99
N GLU A 5 11.58 71.65 -34.01
CA GLU A 5 12.60 72.69 -34.23
C GLU A 5 13.48 72.88 -32.97
N ALA A 6 14.67 72.26 -32.92
CA ALA A 6 15.93 72.74 -33.52
C ALA A 6 16.55 73.92 -32.76
N PHE A 7 17.65 73.67 -32.06
CA PHE A 7 18.72 74.63 -31.77
C PHE A 7 19.95 73.77 -31.37
N GLY A 8 21.12 73.86 -31.97
CA GLY A 8 21.70 74.97 -32.71
C GLY A 8 22.87 75.53 -31.92
N HIS A 9 24.06 75.04 -32.28
CA HIS A 9 25.31 75.80 -32.39
C HIS A 9 26.26 76.01 -31.19
N ARG A 10 27.54 75.74 -31.55
CA ARG A 10 28.80 76.43 -31.15
C ARG A 10 29.38 76.04 -29.79
N LEU A 11 30.69 75.88 -29.59
CA LEU A 11 31.91 76.07 -30.38
C LEU A 11 33.09 75.54 -29.52
N PHE A 12 34.29 75.52 -30.12
CA PHE A 12 35.63 75.36 -29.54
C PHE A 12 36.07 73.91 -29.26
N ASP A 13 36.95 73.29 -30.05
CA ASP A 13 38.31 73.62 -30.52
C ASP A 13 39.42 73.20 -29.53
N GLN A 14 40.43 72.54 -30.11
CA GLN A 14 41.74 72.10 -29.59
C GLN A 14 41.73 71.12 -28.40
N GLY A 15 42.34 69.93 -28.46
CA GLY A 15 43.33 69.37 -29.37
C GLY A 15 44.39 68.66 -28.53
N HIS A 16 44.66 67.38 -28.78
CA HIS A 16 46.03 66.82 -28.78
C HIS A 16 46.03 65.33 -29.12
N HIS A 17 47.05 64.98 -29.92
CA HIS A 17 47.35 63.68 -30.49
C HIS A 17 47.84 62.65 -29.44
N SER A 18 47.51 61.39 -29.69
CA SER A 18 48.45 60.24 -29.78
C SER A 18 47.61 58.95 -29.88
N GLU A 19 47.48 58.38 -31.07
CA GLU A 19 48.23 57.20 -31.52
C GLU A 19 48.16 56.00 -30.56
N THR A 20 47.41 54.97 -30.95
CA THR A 20 47.89 53.59 -31.20
C THR A 20 46.70 52.66 -31.38
N ARG A 21 46.30 52.40 -32.64
CA ARG A 21 45.13 51.57 -32.99
C ARG A 21 45.60 50.28 -33.67
N GLY A 22 46.23 49.40 -32.90
CA GLY A 22 46.82 48.15 -33.41
C GLY A 22 46.53 46.85 -32.63
N GLU A 23 45.87 46.89 -31.47
CA GLU A 23 45.75 45.68 -30.61
C GLU A 23 44.32 45.13 -30.44
N ALA A 24 43.31 45.76 -31.04
CA ALA A 24 41.91 45.48 -30.69
C ALA A 24 41.31 44.18 -31.28
N LEU A 25 42.00 43.48 -32.19
CA LEU A 25 41.42 42.33 -32.91
C LEU A 25 41.70 40.94 -32.34
N VAL A 26 42.63 40.80 -31.38
CA VAL A 26 42.97 39.48 -30.79
C VAL A 26 42.22 39.20 -29.46
N SER A 27 41.66 40.23 -28.82
CA SER A 27 41.05 40.09 -27.50
C SER A 27 39.62 39.51 -27.51
N TYR A 28 38.86 39.68 -28.60
CA TYR A 28 37.45 39.27 -28.63
C TYR A 28 37.22 37.75 -28.71
N SER A 29 38.19 36.95 -29.20
CA SER A 29 38.03 35.49 -29.31
C SER A 29 38.20 34.76 -27.96
N ARG A 30 38.88 35.38 -26.99
CA ARG A 30 39.17 34.76 -25.68
C ARG A 30 38.07 34.98 -24.64
N THR A 31 37.26 36.02 -24.81
CA THR A 31 36.29 36.47 -23.79
C THR A 31 34.95 35.71 -23.87
N CYS A 32 34.54 35.29 -25.08
CA CYS A 32 33.30 34.53 -25.26
C CYS A 32 33.44 33.07 -24.76
N ALA A 33 34.59 32.44 -25.00
CA ALA A 33 34.88 31.08 -24.55
C ALA A 33 34.94 30.96 -23.01
N ARG A 34 35.50 31.96 -22.31
CA ARG A 34 35.60 31.95 -20.84
C ARG A 34 34.25 32.07 -20.15
N ARG A 35 33.31 32.87 -20.66
CA ARG A 35 31.98 33.03 -20.06
C ARG A 35 31.10 31.81 -20.26
N PHE A 36 31.21 31.13 -21.40
CA PHE A 36 30.54 29.84 -21.64
C PHE A 36 31.09 28.72 -20.74
N LEU A 37 32.41 28.69 -20.51
CA LEU A 37 33.04 27.69 -19.64
C LEU A 37 32.58 27.81 -18.18
N PHE A 38 32.36 29.03 -17.68
CA PHE A 38 31.89 29.26 -16.30
C PHE A 38 30.41 28.90 -16.10
N VAL A 39 29.55 29.11 -17.09
CA VAL A 39 28.13 28.70 -17.02
C VAL A 39 27.98 27.18 -17.13
N LEU A 40 28.80 26.53 -17.97
CA LEU A 40 28.84 25.06 -18.07
C LEU A 40 29.40 24.41 -16.79
N ALA A 41 30.41 25.03 -16.17
CA ALA A 41 30.97 24.58 -14.90
C ALA A 41 29.99 24.77 -13.72
N ALA A 42 29.17 25.82 -13.72
CA ALA A 42 28.15 26.05 -12.69
C ALA A 42 26.95 25.10 -12.79
N CYS A 43 26.54 24.71 -14.01
CA CYS A 43 25.54 23.64 -14.18
C CYS A 43 26.10 22.26 -13.81
N LEU A 44 27.38 21.99 -14.07
CA LEU A 44 27.99 20.69 -13.77
C LEU A 44 28.26 20.48 -12.27
N THR A 45 28.45 21.56 -11.50
CA THR A 45 28.59 21.48 -10.03
C THR A 45 27.25 21.44 -9.27
N MET A 46 26.13 21.80 -9.92
CA MET A 46 24.79 21.71 -9.32
C MET A 46 24.12 20.34 -9.56
N LEU A 47 24.74 19.46 -10.35
CA LEU A 47 24.17 18.14 -10.73
C LEU A 47 24.35 16.96 -9.74
N PRO A 48 25.10 16.99 -8.62
CA PRO A 48 25.20 15.79 -7.77
C PRO A 48 24.25 15.82 -6.54
N LEU A 49 23.18 16.62 -6.54
CA LEU A 49 22.20 16.64 -5.43
C LEU A 49 20.98 15.72 -5.62
N CYS A 50 20.80 15.09 -6.78
CA CYS A 50 19.60 14.28 -7.06
C CYS A 50 19.76 12.77 -6.82
N SER A 51 20.89 12.31 -6.27
CA SER A 51 21.12 10.87 -6.07
C SER A 51 21.38 10.54 -4.61
N MET A 52 20.52 11.00 -3.71
CA MET A 52 20.39 10.33 -2.41
C MET A 52 19.62 9.03 -2.68
N PRO A 53 20.23 7.83 -2.55
CA PRO A 53 19.44 6.62 -2.54
C PRO A 53 18.43 6.77 -1.40
N SER A 54 17.14 6.70 -1.73
CA SER A 54 16.09 6.65 -0.72
C SER A 54 16.36 5.43 0.15
N GLN A 55 16.95 5.64 1.32
CA GLN A 55 17.12 4.61 2.35
C GLN A 55 15.78 4.45 3.06
N ALA A 56 14.78 3.99 2.31
CA ALA A 56 13.48 3.57 2.82
C ALA A 56 13.41 2.02 2.88
N ALA A 57 14.54 1.34 3.03
CA ALA A 57 14.55 -0.08 3.34
C ALA A 57 14.20 -0.25 4.83
N ALA A 58 12.91 -0.45 5.12
CA ALA A 58 12.46 -0.64 6.48
C ALA A 58 13.14 -1.88 7.09
N LYS A 59 13.71 -1.74 8.29
CA LYS A 59 14.42 -2.83 8.97
C LYS A 59 13.41 -3.89 9.41
N ILE A 60 13.49 -5.08 8.82
CA ILE A 60 12.67 -6.23 9.20
C ILE A 60 13.30 -6.90 10.42
N GLN A 61 12.52 -7.09 11.47
CA GLN A 61 12.89 -7.80 12.68
C GLN A 61 12.17 -9.15 12.71
N HIS A 62 12.90 -10.24 12.83
CA HIS A 62 12.32 -11.56 13.04
C HIS A 62 12.14 -11.79 14.55
N LEU A 63 10.90 -12.04 14.97
CA LEU A 63 10.52 -12.22 16.36
C LEU A 63 9.93 -13.62 16.54
N ILE A 64 10.24 -14.26 17.66
CA ILE A 64 9.63 -15.53 18.06
C ILE A 64 9.01 -15.31 19.44
N SER A 65 7.70 -15.52 19.55
CA SER A 65 7.01 -15.43 20.83
C SER A 65 7.40 -16.61 21.74
N PRO A 66 7.20 -16.50 23.07
CA PRO A 66 7.40 -17.64 23.98
C PRO A 66 6.58 -18.89 23.60
N GLY A 67 5.45 -18.71 22.91
CA GLY A 67 4.60 -19.79 22.40
C GLY A 67 5.02 -20.36 21.05
N GLY A 68 6.15 -19.92 20.48
CA GLY A 68 6.68 -20.42 19.20
C GLY A 68 6.07 -19.78 17.95
N ILE A 69 5.20 -18.78 18.09
CA ILE A 69 4.69 -18.01 16.93
C ILE A 69 5.81 -17.13 16.39
N GLU A 70 6.14 -17.31 15.11
CA GLU A 70 7.09 -16.49 14.36
C GLU A 70 6.38 -15.26 13.77
N ALA A 71 7.04 -14.10 13.83
CA ALA A 71 6.53 -12.86 13.28
C ALA A 71 7.64 -12.04 12.64
N TRP A 72 7.31 -11.39 11.52
CA TRP A 72 8.17 -10.39 10.87
C TRP A 72 7.63 -9.01 11.18
N PHE A 73 8.36 -8.28 12.00
CA PHE A 73 7.98 -6.96 12.47
C PHE A 73 8.74 -5.87 11.71
N VAL A 74 8.00 -4.92 11.16
CA VAL A 74 8.53 -3.72 10.53
C VAL A 74 7.99 -2.53 11.28
N GLN A 75 8.88 -1.69 11.79
CA GLN A 75 8.50 -0.46 12.49
C GLN A 75 8.69 0.73 11.57
N ASP A 76 7.58 1.44 11.31
CA ASP A 76 7.57 2.76 10.69
C ASP A 76 6.89 3.74 11.65
N ALA A 77 7.58 4.83 11.99
CA ALA A 77 7.07 5.85 12.91
C ALA A 77 6.35 7.01 12.20
N THR A 78 6.21 6.95 10.87
CA THR A 78 5.62 8.02 10.05
C THR A 78 4.10 8.11 10.23
N VAL A 79 3.43 6.97 10.40
CA VAL A 79 1.97 6.89 10.55
C VAL A 79 1.64 6.14 11.84
N PRO A 80 0.76 6.66 12.71
CA PRO A 80 0.36 5.99 13.95
C PRO A 80 -0.67 4.88 13.69
N LEU A 81 -0.33 3.93 12.82
CA LEU A 81 -1.17 2.82 12.40
C LEU A 81 -0.40 1.51 12.60
N ILE A 82 -1.13 0.47 13.01
CA ILE A 82 -0.64 -0.90 13.10
C ILE A 82 -1.44 -1.72 12.09
N ALA A 83 -0.75 -2.48 11.26
CA ALA A 83 -1.33 -3.47 10.37
C ALA A 83 -0.65 -4.81 10.63
N MET A 84 -1.46 -5.85 10.80
CA MET A 84 -1.01 -7.20 11.09
C MET A 84 -1.75 -8.17 10.18
N GLU A 85 -0.98 -9.03 9.52
CA GLU A 85 -1.49 -10.20 8.81
C GLU A 85 -1.02 -11.45 9.56
N TYR A 86 -1.89 -12.42 9.71
CA TYR A 86 -1.57 -13.71 10.32
C TYR A 86 -2.20 -14.85 9.53
N ALA A 87 -1.56 -16.01 9.61
CA ALA A 87 -1.99 -17.21 8.92
C ALA A 87 -1.72 -18.44 9.76
N PHE A 88 -2.67 -19.35 9.77
CA PHE A 88 -2.51 -20.71 10.26
C PHE A 88 -2.40 -21.63 9.05
N GLY A 89 -1.49 -22.59 9.12
CA GLY A 89 -1.44 -23.67 8.14
C GLY A 89 -2.69 -24.53 8.25
N GLY A 90 -3.22 -24.95 7.11
CA GLY A 90 -4.54 -25.57 7.03
C GLY A 90 -5.55 -24.60 6.46
N GLY A 91 -6.55 -25.10 5.77
CA GLY A 91 -7.54 -24.30 5.05
C GLY A 91 -8.64 -25.22 4.53
N ALA A 92 -9.32 -24.83 3.46
CA ALA A 92 -10.42 -25.63 2.91
C ALA A 92 -10.00 -27.04 2.44
N THR A 93 -8.70 -27.30 2.23
CA THR A 93 -8.21 -28.67 1.96
C THR A 93 -8.44 -29.63 3.14
N GLN A 94 -8.57 -29.10 4.36
CA GLN A 94 -8.86 -29.85 5.58
C GLN A 94 -10.37 -30.00 5.84
N ASP A 95 -11.22 -29.34 5.06
CA ASP A 95 -12.67 -29.50 5.21
C ASP A 95 -13.05 -30.97 5.02
N PRO A 96 -13.98 -31.52 5.84
CA PRO A 96 -14.49 -32.86 5.64
C PRO A 96 -15.03 -33.04 4.22
N THR A 97 -14.89 -34.25 3.65
CA THR A 97 -15.28 -34.53 2.26
C THR A 97 -16.77 -34.23 2.01
N ASP A 98 -17.64 -34.47 3.00
CA ASP A 98 -19.07 -34.22 2.96
C ASP A 98 -19.47 -32.80 3.40
N LYS A 99 -18.50 -31.95 3.78
CA LYS A 99 -18.72 -30.60 4.31
C LYS A 99 -17.69 -29.61 3.76
N SER A 100 -17.57 -29.52 2.45
CA SER A 100 -16.75 -28.49 1.79
C SER A 100 -17.26 -27.09 2.16
N GLY A 101 -16.34 -26.14 2.37
CA GLY A 101 -16.67 -24.77 2.74
C GLY A 101 -16.82 -24.52 4.23
N VAL A 102 -16.56 -25.51 5.10
CA VAL A 102 -16.60 -25.32 6.57
C VAL A 102 -15.61 -24.25 7.00
N GLY A 103 -14.36 -24.30 6.53
CA GLY A 103 -13.37 -23.28 6.87
C GLY A 103 -13.78 -21.88 6.40
N HIS A 104 -14.44 -21.76 5.24
CA HIS A 104 -14.96 -20.48 4.75
C HIS A 104 -16.10 -19.96 5.62
N LEU A 105 -17.07 -20.82 5.95
CA LEU A 105 -18.19 -20.44 6.81
C LEU A 105 -17.73 -20.04 8.21
N VAL A 106 -16.73 -20.74 8.77
CA VAL A 106 -16.12 -20.35 10.05
C VAL A 106 -15.48 -18.97 9.93
N ALA A 107 -14.72 -18.70 8.88
CA ALA A 107 -14.10 -17.39 8.67
C ALA A 107 -15.14 -16.26 8.65
N ASP A 108 -16.24 -16.46 7.93
CA ASP A 108 -17.35 -15.50 7.81
C ASP A 108 -18.19 -15.34 9.10
N LEU A 109 -17.94 -16.17 10.12
CA LEU A 109 -18.66 -16.13 11.40
C LEU A 109 -17.80 -15.65 12.57
N LEU A 110 -16.47 -15.58 12.42
CA LEU A 110 -15.58 -15.20 13.53
C LEU A 110 -15.71 -13.73 13.92
N ASP A 111 -16.20 -12.88 13.03
CA ASP A 111 -16.48 -11.46 13.28
C ASP A 111 -17.96 -11.17 13.57
N GLU A 112 -18.79 -12.20 13.71
CA GLU A 112 -20.24 -12.08 13.98
C GLU A 112 -20.59 -12.08 15.48
N GLY A 113 -19.63 -11.75 16.34
CA GLY A 113 -19.80 -11.70 17.79
C GLY A 113 -18.90 -12.67 18.55
N SER A 114 -18.48 -12.26 19.75
CA SER A 114 -17.60 -13.05 20.61
C SER A 114 -17.64 -12.59 22.07
N GLY A 115 -17.34 -13.52 22.98
CA GLY A 115 -17.31 -13.26 24.43
C GLY A 115 -18.66 -12.78 24.95
N ASP A 116 -18.75 -11.52 25.35
CA ASP A 116 -20.01 -10.88 25.81
C ASP A 116 -20.60 -9.91 24.77
N LEU A 117 -20.03 -9.85 23.55
CA LEU A 117 -20.42 -8.91 22.50
C LEU A 117 -21.24 -9.64 21.42
N ASP A 118 -22.52 -9.28 21.29
CA ASP A 118 -23.34 -9.68 20.14
C ASP A 118 -22.80 -9.06 18.83
N SER A 119 -23.20 -9.61 17.65
CA SER A 119 -22.75 -9.15 16.32
C SER A 119 -22.79 -7.63 16.18
N ARG A 120 -23.91 -7.00 16.54
CA ARG A 120 -24.07 -5.54 16.43
C ARG A 120 -23.07 -4.79 17.32
N THR A 121 -22.98 -5.14 18.60
CA THR A 121 -22.11 -4.44 19.54
C THR A 121 -20.64 -4.68 19.20
N PHE A 122 -20.31 -5.86 18.68
CA PHE A 122 -18.99 -6.22 18.18
C PHE A 122 -18.57 -5.31 17.03
N HIS A 123 -19.40 -5.19 15.99
CA HIS A 123 -19.13 -4.31 14.85
C HIS A 123 -19.14 -2.81 15.24
N GLU A 124 -20.07 -2.36 16.09
CA GLU A 124 -20.08 -0.98 16.58
C GLU A 124 -18.78 -0.62 17.33
N ARG A 125 -18.17 -1.59 18.01
CA ARG A 125 -16.93 -1.40 18.76
C ARG A 125 -15.72 -1.32 17.84
N LEU A 126 -15.68 -2.15 16.80
CA LEU A 126 -14.70 -2.05 15.72
C LEU A 126 -14.77 -0.68 15.03
N ASP A 127 -15.97 -0.28 14.59
CA ASP A 127 -16.21 0.96 13.84
C ASP A 127 -15.84 2.20 14.65
N ARG A 128 -16.26 2.28 15.92
CA ARG A 128 -16.00 3.42 16.80
C ARG A 128 -14.50 3.68 17.01
N ARG A 129 -13.68 2.65 16.85
CA ARG A 129 -12.22 2.71 17.02
C ARG A 129 -11.46 2.63 15.71
N ALA A 130 -12.16 2.66 14.57
CA ALA A 130 -11.57 2.45 13.25
C ALA A 130 -10.65 1.22 13.21
N ILE A 131 -11.13 0.12 13.80
CA ILE A 131 -10.47 -1.18 13.79
C ILE A 131 -11.07 -1.97 12.64
N GLU A 132 -10.23 -2.43 11.73
CA GLU A 132 -10.63 -3.36 10.69
C GLU A 132 -10.10 -4.74 11.07
N LEU A 133 -11.01 -5.70 11.19
CA LEU A 133 -10.71 -7.10 11.47
C LEU A 133 -11.41 -7.93 10.40
N SER A 134 -10.69 -8.88 9.81
CA SER A 134 -11.26 -9.82 8.86
C SER A 134 -10.59 -11.18 8.95
N PHE A 135 -11.33 -12.19 8.52
CA PHE A 135 -10.87 -13.58 8.43
C PHE A 135 -11.15 -14.11 7.03
N THR A 136 -10.31 -15.03 6.55
CA THR A 136 -10.51 -15.66 5.24
C THR A 136 -9.91 -17.06 5.26
N SER A 137 -10.61 -18.01 4.65
CA SER A 137 -10.08 -19.34 4.40
C SER A 137 -9.72 -19.51 2.92
N THR A 138 -8.47 -19.88 2.68
CA THR A 138 -7.97 -20.30 1.37
C THR A 138 -7.86 -21.83 1.35
N ARG A 139 -7.36 -22.43 0.27
CA ARG A 139 -7.12 -23.89 0.24
C ARG A 139 -6.12 -24.35 1.30
N ASP A 140 -5.07 -23.56 1.51
CA ASP A 140 -3.89 -23.99 2.29
C ASP A 140 -3.74 -23.25 3.63
N HIS A 141 -4.44 -22.13 3.79
CA HIS A 141 -4.30 -21.25 4.95
C HIS A 141 -5.64 -20.70 5.40
N PHE A 142 -5.84 -20.66 6.71
CA PHE A 142 -6.79 -19.81 7.40
C PHE A 142 -6.06 -18.55 7.81
N ARG A 143 -6.54 -17.38 7.40
CA ARG A 143 -5.83 -16.12 7.56
C ARG A 143 -6.74 -15.08 8.20
N GLY A 144 -6.12 -14.05 8.74
CA GLY A 144 -6.84 -12.85 9.09
C GLY A 144 -5.96 -11.61 9.04
N SER A 145 -6.63 -10.48 8.95
CA SER A 145 -6.05 -9.15 8.90
C SER A 145 -6.58 -8.34 10.07
N LEU A 146 -5.69 -7.58 10.73
CA LEU A 146 -6.05 -6.62 11.75
C LEU A 146 -5.36 -5.30 11.46
N ARG A 147 -6.15 -4.23 11.35
CA ARG A 147 -5.65 -2.87 11.17
C ARG A 147 -6.28 -1.94 12.19
N MET A 148 -5.47 -1.13 12.87
CA MET A 148 -5.95 -0.15 13.84
C MET A 148 -5.05 1.08 13.96
N LEU A 149 -5.58 2.14 14.55
CA LEU A 149 -4.75 3.22 15.09
C LEU A 149 -3.93 2.72 16.28
N LYS A 150 -2.70 3.21 16.41
CA LYS A 150 -1.74 2.80 17.45
C LYS A 150 -2.32 2.90 18.87
N ASP A 151 -3.13 3.93 19.13
CA ASP A 151 -3.71 4.18 20.46
C ASP A 151 -4.82 3.18 20.82
N ASN A 152 -5.39 2.48 19.84
CA ASN A 152 -6.45 1.48 20.02
C ASN A 152 -5.91 0.04 20.04
N ARG A 153 -4.58 -0.13 20.10
CA ARG A 153 -3.94 -1.46 19.93
C ARG A 153 -4.43 -2.50 20.93
N ASP A 154 -4.57 -2.12 22.20
CA ASP A 154 -4.90 -3.07 23.27
C ASP A 154 -6.33 -3.61 23.07
N GLU A 155 -7.27 -2.71 22.76
CA GLU A 155 -8.66 -3.06 22.42
C GLU A 155 -8.76 -3.90 21.14
N ALA A 156 -7.98 -3.58 20.11
CA ALA A 156 -7.97 -4.33 18.86
C ALA A 156 -7.45 -5.77 19.05
N PHE A 157 -6.36 -5.94 19.80
CA PHE A 157 -5.83 -7.28 20.12
C PHE A 157 -6.76 -8.07 21.03
N ASP A 158 -7.45 -7.42 21.97
CA ASP A 158 -8.45 -8.09 22.81
C ASP A 158 -9.65 -8.58 21.98
N ILE A 159 -10.16 -7.76 21.05
CA ILE A 159 -11.24 -8.18 20.15
C ILE A 159 -10.82 -9.35 19.27
N LEU A 160 -9.62 -9.28 18.66
CA LEU A 160 -9.07 -10.39 17.89
C LEU A 160 -8.96 -11.67 18.73
N ARG A 161 -8.45 -11.57 19.96
CA ARG A 161 -8.34 -12.70 20.88
C ARG A 161 -9.72 -13.30 21.17
N MET A 162 -10.73 -12.48 21.45
CA MET A 162 -12.09 -12.96 21.72
C MET A 162 -12.71 -13.64 20.50
N ALA A 163 -12.58 -13.04 19.32
CA ALA A 163 -13.04 -13.62 18.06
C ALA A 163 -12.44 -15.02 17.82
N LEU A 164 -11.13 -15.18 18.06
CA LEU A 164 -10.45 -16.47 17.85
C LEU A 164 -10.73 -17.52 18.94
N THR A 165 -11.01 -17.12 20.18
CA THR A 165 -11.06 -18.04 21.33
C THR A 165 -12.45 -18.26 21.91
N SER A 166 -13.39 -17.37 21.63
CA SER A 166 -14.76 -17.42 22.15
C SER A 166 -15.78 -16.84 21.16
N PRO A 167 -15.80 -17.27 19.87
CA PRO A 167 -16.84 -16.85 18.93
C PRO A 167 -18.21 -17.38 19.37
N HIS A 168 -19.28 -16.63 19.10
CA HIS A 168 -20.63 -17.02 19.53
C HIS A 168 -21.24 -18.15 18.71
N PHE A 169 -21.11 -18.11 17.40
CA PHE A 169 -21.78 -19.05 16.48
C PHE A 169 -23.28 -19.17 16.78
N ASP A 170 -23.94 -18.03 16.98
CA ASP A 170 -25.38 -17.98 17.22
C ASP A 170 -26.15 -18.50 16.00
N SER A 171 -27.21 -19.28 16.23
CA SER A 171 -27.95 -19.94 15.15
C SER A 171 -28.55 -18.97 14.14
N ALA A 172 -28.95 -17.78 14.59
CA ALA A 172 -29.50 -16.75 13.72
C ALA A 172 -28.43 -16.22 12.75
N ASP A 173 -27.21 -15.97 13.23
CA ASP A 173 -26.09 -15.51 12.42
C ASP A 173 -25.57 -16.60 11.50
N ILE A 174 -25.46 -17.85 11.98
CA ILE A 174 -25.12 -19.00 11.12
C ILE A 174 -26.06 -19.09 9.93
N GLU A 175 -27.37 -19.04 10.13
CA GLU A 175 -28.33 -19.19 9.03
C GLU A 175 -28.33 -17.98 8.10
N ARG A 176 -28.08 -16.77 8.63
CA ARG A 176 -27.90 -15.57 7.82
C ARG A 176 -26.65 -15.67 6.95
N ILE A 177 -25.49 -15.99 7.52
CA ILE A 177 -24.23 -16.13 6.79
C ILE A 177 -24.33 -17.28 5.79
N ARG A 178 -24.86 -18.44 6.18
CA ARG A 178 -25.13 -19.56 5.26
C ARG A 178 -25.97 -19.11 4.06
N SER A 179 -27.01 -18.30 4.28
CA SER A 179 -27.86 -17.78 3.20
C SER A 179 -27.09 -16.84 2.27
N GLN A 180 -26.18 -16.02 2.81
CA GLN A 180 -25.30 -15.14 2.03
C GLN A 180 -24.30 -15.95 1.19
N VAL A 181 -23.64 -16.95 1.78
CA VAL A 181 -22.73 -17.87 1.09
C VAL A 181 -23.45 -18.60 -0.05
N ILE A 182 -24.64 -19.17 0.20
CA ILE A 182 -25.45 -19.83 -0.84
C ILE A 182 -25.80 -18.86 -1.98
N SER A 183 -26.11 -17.60 -1.67
CA SER A 183 -26.39 -16.58 -2.67
C SER A 183 -25.16 -16.28 -3.54
N GLY A 184 -23.97 -16.20 -2.92
CA GLY A 184 -22.69 -16.09 -3.62
C GLY A 184 -22.43 -17.27 -4.56
N LEU A 185 -22.56 -18.50 -4.04
CA LEU A 185 -22.38 -19.73 -4.82
C LEU A 185 -23.35 -19.83 -5.99
N ARG A 186 -24.62 -19.42 -5.82
CA ARG A 186 -25.59 -19.34 -6.92
C ARG A 186 -25.12 -18.37 -8.01
N ARG A 187 -24.61 -17.20 -7.62
CA ARG A 187 -24.06 -16.23 -8.58
C ARG A 187 -22.90 -16.84 -9.36
N ASP A 188 -22.02 -17.58 -8.69
CA ASP A 188 -20.88 -18.27 -9.33
C ASP A 188 -21.32 -19.32 -10.36
N THR A 189 -22.49 -19.94 -10.21
CA THR A 189 -23.00 -20.88 -11.23
C THR A 189 -23.34 -20.22 -12.57
N THR A 190 -23.45 -18.89 -12.60
CA THR A 190 -23.74 -18.11 -13.81
C THR A 190 -22.54 -17.32 -14.31
N ASN A 191 -21.42 -17.34 -13.58
CA ASN A 191 -20.21 -16.62 -13.94
C ASN A 191 -19.25 -17.52 -14.76
N PRO A 192 -18.94 -17.18 -16.03
CA PRO A 192 -18.08 -18.03 -16.86
C PRO A 192 -16.67 -18.25 -16.30
N ALA A 193 -16.09 -17.26 -15.61
CA ALA A 193 -14.77 -17.39 -15.00
C ALA A 193 -14.81 -18.34 -13.79
N SER A 194 -15.84 -18.25 -12.94
CA SER A 194 -16.04 -19.17 -11.82
C SER A 194 -16.25 -20.61 -12.29
N LEU A 195 -17.06 -20.80 -13.35
CA LEU A 195 -17.29 -22.11 -13.97
C LEU A 195 -16.00 -22.70 -14.58
N ALA A 196 -15.25 -21.89 -15.32
CA ALA A 196 -13.99 -22.30 -15.93
C ALA A 196 -12.95 -22.69 -14.86
N SER A 197 -12.80 -21.87 -13.82
CA SER A 197 -11.90 -22.16 -12.69
C SER A 197 -12.30 -23.46 -11.98
N ARG A 198 -13.60 -23.66 -11.71
CA ARG A 198 -14.11 -24.89 -11.13
C ARG A 198 -13.77 -26.12 -11.96
N LYS A 199 -14.06 -26.07 -13.26
CA LYS A 199 -13.81 -27.22 -14.14
C LYS A 199 -12.32 -27.48 -14.31
N PHE A 200 -11.50 -26.43 -14.35
CA PHE A 200 -10.05 -26.56 -14.38
C PHE A 200 -9.53 -27.30 -13.14
N MET A 201 -9.95 -26.89 -11.94
CA MET A 201 -9.51 -27.55 -10.70
C MET A 201 -9.97 -29.02 -10.64
N GLU A 202 -11.20 -29.31 -11.06
CA GLU A 202 -11.72 -30.66 -11.13
C GLU A 202 -10.86 -31.57 -12.03
N VAL A 203 -10.56 -31.11 -13.25
CA VAL A 203 -9.78 -31.89 -14.24
C VAL A 203 -8.31 -32.00 -13.85
N ALA A 204 -7.72 -30.93 -13.31
CA ALA A 204 -6.30 -30.91 -12.97
C ALA A 204 -5.96 -31.77 -11.74
N PHE A 205 -6.90 -31.89 -10.78
CA PHE A 205 -6.62 -32.50 -9.48
C PHE A 205 -7.42 -33.78 -9.19
N GLY A 206 -8.49 -34.10 -9.93
CA GLY A 206 -9.26 -35.32 -9.76
C GLY A 206 -9.78 -35.51 -8.33
N ASP A 207 -9.41 -36.62 -7.68
CA ASP A 207 -9.83 -36.93 -6.30
C ASP A 207 -9.00 -36.19 -5.23
N HIS A 208 -7.99 -35.40 -5.61
CA HIS A 208 -7.18 -34.65 -4.66
C HIS A 208 -7.99 -33.50 -4.04
N PRO A 209 -7.82 -33.15 -2.74
CA PRO A 209 -8.59 -32.10 -2.07
C PRO A 209 -8.64 -30.73 -2.78
N TYR A 210 -7.66 -30.43 -3.64
CA TYR A 210 -7.61 -29.21 -4.44
C TYR A 210 -8.68 -29.12 -5.53
N SER A 211 -9.26 -30.24 -5.96
CA SER A 211 -10.37 -30.25 -6.91
C SER A 211 -11.64 -29.61 -6.33
N ARG A 212 -11.74 -29.58 -4.99
CA ARG A 212 -12.86 -29.00 -4.25
C ARG A 212 -12.77 -27.48 -4.22
N GLN A 213 -13.95 -26.85 -4.15
CA GLN A 213 -14.05 -25.42 -3.98
C GLN A 213 -13.85 -25.02 -2.53
N ALA A 214 -13.06 -23.97 -2.30
CA ALA A 214 -12.73 -23.54 -0.96
C ALA A 214 -13.92 -22.89 -0.23
N ASN A 215 -14.87 -22.35 -0.99
CA ASN A 215 -16.05 -21.64 -0.49
C ASN A 215 -17.32 -22.51 -0.39
N GLY A 216 -17.23 -23.81 -0.69
CA GLY A 216 -18.38 -24.74 -0.67
C GLY A 216 -18.84 -25.20 -2.05
#